data_AF-A0A522SYQ3-F1
#
_entry.id   AF-A0A522SYQ3-F1
#
_cell.length_a   1.000
_cell.length_b   1.000
_cell.length_c   1.000
_cell.angle_alpha   90.00
_cell.angle_beta   90.00
_cell.angle_gamma   90.00
#
_symmetry.space_group_name_H-M   'P 1'
#
loop_
_entity.id
_entity.type
_entity.pdbx_description
1 polymer ?
#
loop_
_entity_poly.entity_id
_entity_poly.type
_entity_poly.pdbx_seq_one_letter_code
_entity_poly.pdbx_strand_id
1 'polypeptide(L)'
;MTNNQRKRLFYLIRQAKLPEDARHALIHSFTHGRSESSHDLKEEEASDMIRYVGSLLEEENRAEKMRRKIISMAHEMGWKMERGRDGAIRRKADMKRINDWCQKYGYLHKSLNAYKYKELPALVHQFERMYLEFLKRV
;
A
#
# COMPACT_ATOMS: atom_id res chain seq x y z
N MET A 1 23.50 16.92 5.48
CA MET A 1 22.66 16.85 4.26
C MET A 1 22.38 18.27 3.74
N THR A 2 22.11 18.44 2.45
CA THR A 2 21.73 19.73 1.88
C THR A 2 20.28 20.12 2.23
N ASN A 3 19.94 21.41 2.13
CA ASN A 3 18.56 21.89 2.33
C ASN A 3 17.55 21.22 1.38
N ASN A 4 17.96 20.92 0.15
CA ASN A 4 17.11 20.23 -0.83
C ASN A 4 16.86 18.77 -0.44
N GLN A 5 17.90 18.07 0.02
CA GLN A 5 17.76 16.71 0.56
C GLN A 5 16.83 16.70 1.77
N ARG A 6 16.97 17.65 2.70
CA ARG A 6 16.09 17.77 3.88
C ARG A 6 14.63 17.91 3.47
N LYS A 7 14.32 18.89 2.61
CA LYS A 7 12.94 19.09 2.11
C LYS A 7 12.39 17.83 1.46
N ARG A 8 13.19 17.16 0.63
CA ARG A 8 12.78 15.94 -0.07
C ARG A 8 12.53 14.78 0.88
N LEU A 9 13.42 14.55 1.85
CA LEU A 9 13.31 13.47 2.82
C LEU A 9 12.03 13.61 3.66
N PHE A 10 11.78 14.79 4.23
CA PHE A 10 10.59 15.02 5.05
C PHE A 10 9.29 14.97 4.25
N TYR A 11 9.32 15.39 2.98
CA TYR A 11 8.20 15.20 2.06
C TYR A 11 7.89 13.69 1.88
N LEU A 12 8.91 12.87 1.63
CA LEU A 12 8.74 11.43 1.44
C LEU A 12 8.30 10.72 2.73
N ILE A 13 8.87 11.07 3.89
CA ILE A 13 8.45 10.52 5.18
C ILE A 13 6.96 10.78 5.43
N ARG A 14 6.49 12.00 5.14
CA ARG A 14 5.08 12.36 5.28
C ARG A 14 4.19 11.56 4.32
N GLN A 15 4.61 11.38 3.07
CA GLN A 15 3.88 10.58 2.08
C GLN A 15 3.82 9.10 2.49
N ALA A 16 4.92 8.57 3.03
CA ALA A 16 5.03 7.18 3.48
C ALA A 16 4.29 6.92 4.80
N LYS A 17 3.82 7.97 5.47
CA LYS A 17 3.20 7.91 6.81
C LYS A 17 4.08 7.15 7.80
N LEU A 18 5.40 7.29 7.66
CA LEU A 18 6.35 6.64 8.56
C LEU A 18 6.21 7.25 9.96
N PRO A 19 5.97 6.44 11.00
CA PRO A 19 5.91 6.93 12.36
C PRO A 19 7.31 7.36 12.82
N GLU A 20 7.35 8.14 13.91
CA GLU A 20 8.56 8.79 14.38
C GLU A 20 9.65 7.81 14.83
N ASP A 21 9.26 6.73 15.50
CA ASP A 21 10.11 5.62 15.90
C ASP A 21 10.74 4.92 14.69
N ALA A 22 9.95 4.60 13.65
CA ALA A 22 10.46 4.01 12.42
C ALA A 22 11.41 4.96 11.68
N ARG A 23 11.15 6.28 11.73
CA ARG A 23 12.05 7.29 11.18
C ARG A 23 13.41 7.27 11.91
N HIS A 24 13.41 7.27 13.24
CA HIS A 24 14.66 7.23 14.03
C HIS A 24 15.45 5.95 13.77
N ALA A 25 14.77 4.80 13.73
CA ALA A 25 15.40 3.52 13.39
C ALA A 25 16.04 3.53 11.99
N LEU A 26 15.37 4.14 11.00
CA LEU A 26 15.96 4.32 9.67
C LEU A 26 17.20 5.21 9.72
N ILE A 27 17.14 6.36 10.39
CA ILE A 27 18.30 7.27 10.51
C ILE A 27 19.47 6.56 11.21
N HIS A 28 19.19 5.82 12.28
CA HIS A 28 20.19 4.98 12.96
C HIS A 28 20.83 3.97 12.00
N SER A 29 20.04 3.31 11.15
CA SER A 29 20.57 2.36 10.16
C SER A 29 21.45 3.02 9.10
N PHE A 30 21.02 4.15 8.52
CA PHE A 30 21.77 4.86 7.47
C PHE A 30 23.02 5.57 8.00
N THR A 31 23.04 5.91 9.29
CA THR A 31 24.22 6.48 9.95
C THR A 31 25.14 5.42 10.56
N HIS A 32 24.86 4.12 10.34
CA HIS A 32 25.60 3.00 10.93
C HIS A 32 25.69 3.07 12.46
N GLY A 33 24.60 3.49 13.11
CA GLY A 33 24.46 3.60 14.56
C GLY A 33 25.01 4.89 15.16
N ARG A 34 25.47 5.83 14.34
CA ARG A 34 26.05 7.09 14.83
C ARG A 34 25.01 8.06 15.40
N SER A 35 23.79 8.09 14.85
CA SER A 35 22.75 9.02 15.31
C SER A 35 21.34 8.57 14.89
N GLU A 36 20.33 9.00 15.65
CA GLU A 36 18.90 8.90 15.31
C GLU A 36 18.34 10.21 14.75
N SER A 37 19.12 11.29 14.78
CA SER A 37 18.71 12.61 14.36
C SER A 37 19.00 12.86 12.89
N SER A 38 17.99 13.35 12.17
CA SER A 38 18.16 13.72 10.75
C SER A 38 19.20 14.84 10.54
N HIS A 39 19.51 15.62 11.58
CA HIS A 39 20.55 16.65 11.52
C HIS A 39 21.94 16.06 11.31
N ASP A 40 22.17 14.84 11.76
CA ASP A 40 23.49 14.20 11.73
C ASP A 40 23.73 13.40 10.46
N LEU A 41 22.75 13.32 9.54
CA LEU A 41 22.91 12.65 8.25
C LEU A 41 23.88 13.42 7.35
N LYS A 42 24.91 12.72 6.88
CA LYS A 42 25.80 13.16 5.80
C LYS A 42 25.03 13.20 4.48
N GLU A 43 25.56 13.90 3.49
CA GLU A 43 24.89 14.05 2.19
C GLU A 43 24.68 12.73 1.46
N GLU A 44 25.64 11.81 1.54
CA GLU A 44 25.54 10.48 0.94
C GLU A 44 24.49 9.63 1.68
N GLU A 45 24.57 9.55 3.01
CA GLU A 45 23.60 8.84 3.86
C GLU A 45 22.16 9.35 3.61
N ALA A 46 21.99 10.68 3.48
CA ALA A 46 20.71 11.28 3.17
C ALA A 46 20.22 10.93 1.75
N SER A 47 21.12 10.88 0.77
CA SER A 47 20.78 10.48 -0.61
C SER A 47 20.31 9.04 -0.67
N ASP A 48 21.00 8.14 0.05
CA ASP A 48 20.64 6.73 0.11
C ASP A 48 19.31 6.52 0.85
N MET A 49 19.10 7.23 1.96
CA MET A 49 17.83 7.21 2.67
C MET A 49 16.68 7.73 1.80
N ILE A 50 16.88 8.83 1.06
CA ILE A 50 15.87 9.38 0.13
C ILE A 50 15.53 8.35 -0.96
N ARG A 51 16.55 7.69 -1.53
CA ARG A 51 16.35 6.65 -2.56
C ARG A 51 15.54 5.49 -2.00
N TYR A 52 15.88 5.02 -0.81
CA TYR A 52 15.20 3.92 -0.14
C TYR A 52 13.74 4.24 0.22
N VAL A 53 13.47 5.38 0.87
CA VAL A 53 12.08 5.76 1.20
C VAL A 53 11.27 6.01 -0.08
N GLY A 54 11.92 6.55 -1.12
CA GLY A 54 11.33 6.72 -2.44
C GLY A 54 10.89 5.40 -3.08
N SER A 55 11.72 4.36 -3.02
CA SER A 55 11.38 3.05 -3.59
C SER A 55 10.25 2.36 -2.81
N LEU A 56 10.26 2.43 -1.47
CA LEU A 56 9.15 1.90 -0.65
C LEU A 56 7.80 2.54 -1.02
N LEU A 57 7.79 3.85 -1.20
CA LEU A 57 6.60 4.58 -1.65
C LEU A 57 6.14 4.17 -3.03
N GLU A 58 7.08 3.97 -3.97
CA GLU A 58 6.74 3.54 -5.31
C GLU A 58 6.12 2.14 -5.32
N GLU A 59 6.71 1.19 -4.57
CA GLU A 59 6.14 -0.15 -4.41
C GLU A 59 4.74 -0.11 -3.81
N GLU A 60 4.52 0.68 -2.76
CA GLU A 60 3.20 0.82 -2.13
C GLU A 60 2.17 1.46 -3.07
N ASN A 61 2.57 2.46 -3.86
CA ASN A 61 1.69 3.06 -4.87
C ASN A 61 1.28 2.06 -5.96
N ARG A 62 2.21 1.20 -6.38
CA ARG A 62 1.92 0.13 -7.35
C ARG A 62 1.02 -0.95 -6.73
N ALA A 63 1.27 -1.31 -5.46
CA ALA A 63 0.42 -2.23 -4.70
C ALA A 63 -1.01 -1.69 -4.57
N GLU A 64 -1.16 -0.42 -4.23
CA GLU A 64 -2.46 0.24 -4.11
C GLU A 64 -3.23 0.26 -5.42
N LYS A 65 -2.56 0.48 -6.57
CA LYS A 65 -3.21 0.37 -7.90
C LYS A 65 -3.81 -1.03 -8.12
N MET A 66 -3.09 -2.08 -7.74
CA MET A 66 -3.58 -3.47 -7.87
C MET A 66 -4.75 -3.78 -6.93
N ARG A 67 -4.69 -3.31 -5.67
CA ARG A 67 -5.82 -3.45 -4.74
C ARG A 67 -7.06 -2.72 -5.26
N ARG A 68 -6.90 -1.49 -5.78
CA ARG A 68 -8.00 -0.73 -6.39
C ARG A 68 -8.59 -1.42 -7.60
N LYS A 69 -7.78 -2.10 -8.41
CA LYS A 69 -8.25 -2.90 -9.54
C LYS A 69 -9.19 -4.02 -9.08
N ILE A 70 -8.79 -4.78 -8.05
CA ILE A 70 -9.65 -5.80 -7.43
C ILE A 70 -10.96 -5.19 -6.92
N ILE A 71 -10.87 -4.06 -6.21
CA ILE A 71 -12.04 -3.34 -5.68
C ILE A 71 -12.98 -2.89 -6.81
N SER A 72 -12.44 -2.41 -7.94
CA SER A 72 -13.24 -2.01 -9.11
C SER A 72 -14.00 -3.21 -9.70
N MET A 73 -13.30 -4.33 -9.95
CA MET A 73 -13.93 -5.55 -10.47
C MET A 73 -15.02 -6.06 -9.53
N ALA A 74 -14.74 -6.10 -8.21
CA ALA A 74 -15.74 -6.48 -7.21
C ALA A 74 -16.97 -5.55 -7.25
N HIS A 75 -16.74 -4.24 -7.35
CA HIS A 75 -17.82 -3.26 -7.46
C HIS A 75 -18.67 -3.47 -8.74
N GLU A 76 -18.03 -3.78 -9.87
CA GLU A 76 -18.70 -4.09 -11.14
C GLU A 76 -19.51 -5.39 -11.06
N MET A 77 -19.04 -6.39 -10.31
CA MET A 77 -19.79 -7.61 -9.98
C MET A 77 -20.95 -7.40 -8.99
N GLY A 78 -21.23 -6.15 -8.60
CA GLY A 78 -22.29 -5.82 -7.66
C GLY A 78 -21.93 -6.07 -6.20
N TRP A 79 -20.65 -6.26 -5.84
CA TRP A 79 -20.23 -6.38 -4.44
C TRP A 79 -20.17 -4.98 -3.81
N LYS A 80 -21.35 -4.43 -3.54
CA LYS A 80 -21.55 -3.08 -3.03
C LYS A 80 -22.20 -3.14 -1.65
N MET A 81 -21.83 -2.22 -0.76
CA MET A 81 -22.61 -1.98 0.45
C MET A 81 -23.83 -1.13 0.08
N GLU A 82 -25.03 -1.52 0.48
CA GLU A 82 -26.24 -0.73 0.21
C GLU A 82 -26.54 0.28 1.33
N ARG A 83 -26.02 0.05 2.56
CA ARG A 83 -26.23 0.91 3.73
C ARG A 83 -24.95 1.18 4.49
N GLY A 84 -24.67 2.46 4.77
CA GLY A 84 -23.75 2.89 5.81
C GLY A 84 -24.32 2.66 7.21
N ARG A 85 -23.45 2.69 8.24
CA ARG A 85 -23.87 2.57 9.67
C ARG A 85 -24.81 3.68 10.14
N ASP A 86 -24.84 4.78 9.40
CA ASP A 86 -25.66 5.97 9.56
C ASP A 86 -26.93 5.94 8.69
N GLY A 87 -27.24 4.82 8.03
CA GLY A 87 -28.39 4.69 7.14
C GLY A 87 -28.20 5.35 5.76
N ALA A 88 -27.07 6.03 5.52
CA ALA A 88 -26.77 6.65 4.23
C ALA A 88 -26.46 5.60 3.16
N ILE A 89 -27.07 5.72 1.98
CA ILE A 89 -26.74 4.90 0.81
C ILE A 89 -25.34 5.29 0.34
N ARG A 90 -24.40 4.35 0.40
CA ARG A 90 -23.04 4.56 -0.10
C ARG A 90 -22.76 3.53 -1.18
N ARG A 91 -22.60 3.94 -2.44
CA ARG A 91 -22.13 3.07 -3.54
C ARG A 91 -20.63 2.76 -3.39
N LYS A 92 -20.23 2.16 -2.27
CA LYS A 92 -18.87 1.72 -2.01
C LYS A 92 -18.80 0.21 -2.15
N ALA A 93 -17.65 -0.29 -2.60
CA ALA A 93 -17.40 -1.72 -2.66
C ALA A 93 -17.47 -2.34 -1.25
N ASP A 94 -18.01 -3.55 -1.16
CA ASP A 94 -18.08 -4.32 0.06
C ASP A 94 -16.70 -4.93 0.39
N MET A 95 -15.92 -4.17 1.17
CA MET A 95 -14.59 -4.59 1.61
C MET A 95 -14.62 -5.85 2.49
N LYS A 96 -15.71 -6.10 3.22
CA LYS A 96 -15.83 -7.32 4.02
C LYS A 96 -15.91 -8.53 3.09
N ARG A 97 -16.81 -8.48 2.11
CA ARG A 97 -16.95 -9.55 1.13
C ARG A 97 -15.67 -9.78 0.31
N ILE A 98 -14.97 -8.71 -0.07
CA ILE A 98 -13.67 -8.84 -0.75
C ILE A 98 -12.65 -9.54 0.14
N ASN A 99 -12.54 -9.15 1.41
CA ASN A 99 -11.61 -9.80 2.35
C ASN A 99 -11.98 -11.25 2.63
N ASP A 100 -13.26 -11.56 2.83
CA ASP A 100 -13.75 -12.91 3.03
C ASP A 100 -13.42 -13.79 1.81
N TRP A 101 -13.55 -13.24 0.60
CA TRP A 101 -13.11 -13.92 -0.63
C TRP A 101 -11.60 -14.14 -0.65
N CYS A 102 -10.79 -13.13 -0.32
CA CYS A 102 -9.34 -13.27 -0.30
C CYS A 102 -8.88 -14.31 0.73
N GLN A 103 -9.53 -14.38 1.89
CA GLN A 103 -9.25 -15.38 2.92
C GLN A 103 -9.69 -16.78 2.51
N LYS A 104 -10.82 -16.92 1.83
CA LYS A 104 -11.36 -18.23 1.45
C LYS A 104 -10.71 -18.81 0.19
N TYR A 105 -10.50 -17.98 -0.82
CA TYR A 105 -10.08 -18.42 -2.16
C TYR A 105 -8.73 -17.87 -2.59
N GLY A 106 -8.27 -16.74 -2.01
CA GLY A 106 -6.98 -16.16 -2.36
C GLY A 106 -5.83 -17.11 -2.06
N TYR A 107 -4.84 -17.18 -2.93
CA TYR A 107 -3.75 -18.17 -2.84
C TYR A 107 -2.91 -18.14 -1.54
N LEU A 108 -2.94 -17.05 -0.76
CA LEU A 108 -2.30 -16.92 0.56
C LEU A 108 -3.30 -16.77 1.71
N HIS A 109 -4.59 -16.86 1.43
CA HIS A 109 -5.66 -16.85 2.44
C HIS A 109 -5.58 -15.70 3.46
N LYS A 110 -5.25 -14.48 2.99
CA LYS A 110 -5.14 -13.29 3.84
C LYS A 110 -6.02 -12.15 3.34
N SER A 111 -6.20 -11.11 4.15
CA SER A 111 -6.98 -9.94 3.76
C SER A 111 -6.28 -9.16 2.62
N LEU A 112 -7.04 -8.43 1.81
CA LEU A 112 -6.51 -7.73 0.62
C LEU A 112 -5.35 -6.79 0.97
N ASN A 113 -5.44 -6.09 2.10
CA ASN A 113 -4.42 -5.15 2.56
C ASN A 113 -3.18 -5.83 3.16
N ALA A 114 -3.22 -7.13 3.44
CA ALA A 114 -2.07 -7.88 3.96
C ALA A 114 -1.16 -8.43 2.85
N TYR A 115 -1.55 -8.27 1.57
CA TYR A 115 -0.71 -8.63 0.42
C TYR A 115 0.35 -7.55 0.15
N LYS A 116 1.60 -7.99 0.02
CA LYS A 116 2.75 -7.18 -0.38
C LYS A 116 2.75 -6.98 -1.90
N TYR A 117 3.50 -5.97 -2.36
CA TYR A 117 3.60 -5.63 -3.78
C TYR A 117 3.89 -6.84 -4.68
N LYS A 118 4.87 -7.69 -4.32
CA LYS A 118 5.27 -8.87 -5.11
C LYS A 118 4.21 -9.98 -5.16
N GLU A 119 3.28 -9.98 -4.22
CA GLU A 119 2.27 -11.02 -4.04
C GLU A 119 0.95 -10.68 -4.74
N LEU A 120 0.69 -9.38 -4.92
CA LEU A 120 -0.54 -8.86 -5.51
C LEU A 120 -0.77 -9.26 -6.99
N PRO A 121 0.23 -9.37 -7.87
CA PRO A 121 0.00 -9.77 -9.26
C PRO A 121 -0.71 -11.12 -9.39
N ALA A 122 -0.31 -12.11 -8.58
CA ALA A 122 -0.95 -13.43 -8.56
C ALA A 122 -2.40 -13.35 -8.06
N LEU A 123 -2.65 -12.55 -7.01
CA LEU A 123 -4.01 -12.35 -6.50
C LEU A 123 -4.90 -11.63 -7.53
N VAL A 124 -4.39 -10.59 -8.19
CA VAL A 124 -5.09 -9.86 -9.25
C VAL A 124 -5.45 -10.83 -10.37
N HIS A 125 -4.50 -11.63 -10.84
CA HIS A 125 -4.74 -12.60 -11.91
C HIS A 125 -5.84 -13.61 -11.52
N GLN A 126 -5.80 -14.11 -10.28
CA GLN A 126 -6.82 -15.02 -9.77
C GLN A 126 -8.21 -14.36 -9.74
N PHE A 127 -8.29 -13.11 -9.27
CA PHE A 127 -9.54 -12.36 -9.22
C PHE A 127 -10.08 -12.02 -10.62
N GLU A 128 -9.20 -11.66 -11.56
CA GLU A 128 -9.54 -11.39 -12.96
C GLU A 128 -10.20 -12.60 -13.63
N ARG A 129 -9.68 -13.81 -13.39
CA ARG A 129 -10.28 -15.03 -13.94
C ARG A 129 -11.71 -15.22 -13.46
N MET A 130 -11.96 -15.05 -12.17
CA MET A 130 -13.31 -15.10 -11.60
C MET A 130 -14.20 -14.00 -12.21
N TYR A 131 -13.67 -12.78 -12.35
CA TYR A 131 -14.39 -11.65 -12.93
C TYR A 131 -14.78 -11.92 -14.40
N LEU A 132 -13.87 -12.46 -15.20
CA LEU A 132 -14.15 -12.85 -16.59
C LEU A 132 -15.20 -13.95 -16.69
N GLU A 133 -15.19 -14.92 -15.77
CA GLU A 133 -16.25 -15.94 -15.70
C GLU A 133 -17.60 -15.34 -15.34
N PHE A 134 -17.64 -14.33 -14.47
CA PHE A 134 -18.86 -13.59 -14.16
C PHE A 134 -19.40 -12.87 -15.41
N LEU A 135 -18.54 -12.14 -16.12
CA LEU A 135 -18.92 -11.42 -17.34
C LEU A 135 -19.47 -12.33 -18.45
N LYS A 136 -18.98 -13.58 -18.55
CA LYS A 136 -19.49 -14.56 -19.53
C LYS A 136 -20.89 -15.10 -19.19
N ARG A 137 -21.35 -14.93 -17.96
CA ARG A 137 -22.65 -15.43 -17.47
C ARG A 137 -23.75 -14.37 -17.46
N VAL A 138 -23.38 -13.10 -17.65
CA VAL A 138 -24.28 -11.95 -17.81
C VAL A 138 -24.68 -11.87 -19.28
#